data_AF-A0A2V8M7S5-F1
#
_entry.id   AF-A0A2V8M7S5-F1
#
_cell.length_a   1.000
_cell.length_b   1.000
_cell.length_c   1.000
_cell.angle_alpha   90.00
_cell.angle_beta   90.00
_cell.angle_gamma   90.00
#
_symmetry.space_group_name_H-M   'P 1'
#
loop_
_entity.id
_entity.type
_entity.pdbx_description
1 polymer ?
#
loop_
_entity_poly.entity_id
_entity_poly.type
_entity_poly.pdbx_seq_one_letter_code
_entity_poly.pdbx_strand_id
1 'polypeptide(L)'
;MVYLFCGILSGAILAAICIPLFRRDDTLESTIIEETEWDLLQRKKDVVLGNIQDLDFEYKCGKLSEEDYQKIRGEMSAEAAVVFQEIDSIESSKDLDALIRREVSARKNKTKTGSPTAVCPSCRAQNSPTNKFCAECGAKLKH
;
A
#
# COMPACT_ATOMS: atom_id res chain seq x y z
N MET A 1 13.98 56.54 11.53
CA MET A 1 13.38 55.38 12.23
C MET A 1 12.43 54.58 11.33
N VAL A 2 11.38 55.18 10.76
CA VAL A 2 10.40 54.45 9.91
C VAL A 2 11.02 53.77 8.68
N TYR A 3 11.91 54.46 7.96
CA TYR A 3 12.56 53.89 6.76
C TYR A 3 13.52 52.73 7.07
N LEU A 4 14.18 52.74 8.23
CA LEU A 4 15.01 51.63 8.69
C LEU A 4 14.15 50.41 9.02
N PHE A 5 12.98 50.63 9.64
CA PHE A 5 12.05 49.55 9.95
C PHE A 5 11.47 48.92 8.68
N CYS A 6 11.07 49.73 7.70
CA CYS A 6 10.59 49.25 6.41
C CYS A 6 11.65 48.45 5.63
N GLY A 7 12.92 48.89 5.67
CA GLY A 7 14.02 48.20 5.01
C GLY A 7 14.35 46.84 5.63
N ILE A 8 14.28 46.71 6.96
CA ILE A 8 14.49 45.44 7.65
C ILE A 8 13.33 44.47 7.34
N LEU A 9 12.09 44.96 7.33
CA LEU A 9 10.92 44.15 7.02
C LEU A 9 10.94 43.63 5.59
N SER A 10 11.28 44.47 4.61
CA SER A 10 11.38 44.05 3.22
C SER A 10 12.54 43.07 3.01
N GLY A 11 13.68 43.30 3.65
CA GLY A 11 14.82 42.38 3.64
C GLY A 11 14.50 41.03 4.27
N ALA A 12 13.76 41.00 5.38
CA ALA A 12 13.33 39.77 6.03
C ALA A 12 12.33 38.97 5.18
N ILE A 13 11.41 39.65 4.50
CA ILE A 13 10.46 39.02 3.56
C ILE A 13 11.22 38.45 2.35
N LEU A 14 12.12 39.23 1.75
CA LEU A 14 12.97 38.76 0.65
C LEU A 14 13.82 37.56 1.06
N ALA A 15 14.44 37.61 2.24
CA ALA A 15 15.18 36.49 2.78
C ALA A 15 14.26 35.27 2.98
N ALA A 16 13.08 35.43 3.58
CA ALA A 16 12.12 34.33 3.76
C ALA A 16 11.72 33.67 2.44
N ILE A 17 11.59 34.45 1.36
CA ILE A 17 11.27 33.96 0.01
C ILE A 17 12.49 33.29 -0.65
N CYS A 18 13.70 33.82 -0.46
CA CYS A 18 14.91 33.31 -1.12
C CYS A 18 15.62 32.19 -0.33
N ILE A 19 15.40 32.07 0.98
CA ILE A 19 15.93 31.01 1.85
C ILE A 19 15.62 29.60 1.31
N PRO A 20 14.38 29.25 0.91
CA PRO A 20 14.12 27.92 0.35
C PRO A 20 14.87 27.65 -0.96
N LEU A 21 15.27 28.68 -1.72
CA LEU A 21 16.03 28.51 -2.97
C LEU A 21 17.51 28.18 -2.73
N PHE A 22 18.07 28.61 -1.59
CA PHE A 22 19.47 28.40 -1.19
C PHE A 22 19.65 27.28 -0.16
N ARG A 23 18.54 26.72 0.35
CA ARG A 23 18.57 25.44 1.05
C ARG A 23 18.95 24.39 0.00
N ARG A 24 20.18 23.88 0.12
CA ARG A 24 20.54 22.61 -0.51
C ARG A 24 19.65 21.57 0.12
N ASP A 25 18.55 21.28 -0.55
CA ASP A 25 17.79 20.10 -0.31
C ASP A 25 18.70 18.92 -0.67
N ASP A 26 19.35 18.34 0.35
CA ASP A 26 19.82 16.93 0.28
C ASP A 26 18.63 15.97 -0.01
N THR A 27 17.41 16.50 -0.06
CA THR A 27 16.15 15.86 -0.43
C THR A 27 15.75 16.01 -1.90
N LEU A 28 16.51 16.73 -2.74
CA LEU A 28 16.21 16.74 -4.19
C LEU A 28 16.56 15.39 -4.84
N GLU A 29 17.54 14.66 -4.28
CA GLU A 29 17.85 13.27 -4.64
C GLU A 29 16.69 12.34 -4.29
N SER A 30 15.96 12.61 -3.19
CA SER A 30 14.80 11.80 -2.76
C SER A 30 13.46 12.23 -3.35
N THR A 31 13.42 13.32 -4.13
CA THR A 31 12.24 13.77 -4.88
C THR A 31 12.26 13.31 -6.34
N ILE A 32 13.42 12.82 -6.83
CA ILE A 32 13.40 11.81 -7.88
C ILE A 32 12.72 10.62 -7.21
N ILE A 33 11.51 10.30 -7.65
CA ILE A 33 10.73 9.15 -7.16
C ILE A 33 11.69 7.97 -7.15
N GLU A 34 12.19 7.60 -5.96
CA GLU A 34 12.96 6.38 -5.77
C GLU A 34 11.91 5.30 -6.00
N GLU A 35 11.75 4.90 -7.27
CA GLU A 35 10.77 3.91 -7.66
C GLU A 35 11.05 2.69 -6.81
N THR A 36 10.10 2.36 -5.96
CA THR A 36 10.29 1.23 -5.07
C THR A 36 10.41 -0.01 -5.95
N GLU A 37 11.17 -1.00 -5.49
CA GLU A 37 11.28 -2.28 -6.18
C GLU A 37 9.89 -2.87 -6.52
N TRP A 38 8.90 -2.62 -5.66
CA TRP A 38 7.51 -2.99 -5.89
C TRP A 38 6.87 -2.26 -7.07
N ASP A 39 7.10 -0.96 -7.23
CA ASP A 39 6.58 -0.17 -8.35
C ASP A 39 7.17 -0.64 -9.68
N LEU A 40 8.48 -0.94 -9.70
CA LEU A 40 9.17 -1.47 -10.86
C LEU A 40 8.60 -2.82 -11.30
N LEU A 41 8.40 -3.73 -10.35
CA LEU A 41 7.81 -5.05 -10.61
C LEU A 41 6.35 -4.94 -11.08
N GLN A 42 5.60 -4.00 -10.52
CA GLN A 42 4.21 -3.80 -10.93
C GLN A 42 4.12 -3.30 -12.38
N ARG A 43 5.00 -2.37 -12.79
CA ARG A 43 5.09 -1.94 -14.19
C ARG A 43 5.51 -3.08 -15.11
N LYS A 44 6.50 -3.89 -14.70
CA LYS A 44 6.95 -5.05 -15.49
C LYS A 44 5.79 -6.04 -15.69
N LYS A 45 5.01 -6.31 -14.65
CA LYS A 45 3.78 -7.13 -14.73
C LYS A 45 2.80 -6.55 -15.75
N ASP A 46 2.52 -5.25 -15.67
CA ASP A 46 1.57 -4.60 -16.58
C ASP A 46 2.03 -4.66 -18.04
N VAL A 47 3.33 -4.48 -18.31
CA VAL A 47 3.92 -4.61 -19.65
C VAL A 47 3.78 -6.03 -20.19
N VAL A 48 4.18 -7.05 -19.41
CA VAL A 48 4.11 -8.45 -19.87
C VAL A 48 2.67 -8.88 -20.14
N LEU A 49 1.73 -8.51 -19.25
CA LEU A 49 0.32 -8.82 -19.45
C LEU A 49 -0.28 -8.06 -20.64
N GLY A 50 0.12 -6.81 -20.87
CA GLY A 50 -0.26 -6.04 -22.06
C GLY A 50 0.18 -6.75 -23.34
N ASN A 51 1.45 -7.16 -23.41
CA ASN A 51 1.99 -7.89 -24.57
C ASN A 51 1.24 -9.20 -24.84
N ILE A 52 0.88 -9.92 -23.78
CA ILE A 52 0.08 -11.15 -23.88
C ILE A 52 -1.33 -10.86 -24.44
N GLN A 53 -1.97 -9.77 -24.02
CA GLN A 53 -3.28 -9.37 -24.53
C GLN A 53 -3.22 -8.96 -26.00
N ASP A 54 -2.19 -8.23 -26.39
CA ASP A 54 -1.96 -7.84 -27.78
C ASP A 54 -1.72 -9.08 -28.67
N LEU A 55 -0.90 -10.02 -28.20
CA LEU A 55 -0.68 -11.31 -28.87
C LEU A 55 -1.99 -12.09 -29.07
N ASP A 56 -2.83 -12.18 -28.04
CA ASP A 56 -4.13 -12.84 -28.12
C ASP A 56 -5.05 -12.17 -29.14
N PHE A 57 -4.99 -10.84 -29.22
CA PHE A 57 -5.75 -10.08 -30.19
C PHE A 57 -5.26 -10.36 -31.62
N GLU A 58 -3.95 -10.35 -31.86
CA GLU A 58 -3.38 -10.62 -33.18
C GLU A 58 -3.74 -12.02 -33.69
N TYR A 59 -3.67 -13.04 -32.82
CA TYR A 59 -4.10 -14.39 -33.14
C TYR A 59 -5.60 -14.46 -33.45
N LYS A 60 -6.46 -13.84 -32.62
CA LYS A 60 -7.92 -13.79 -32.86
C LYS A 60 -8.29 -13.05 -34.15
N CYS A 61 -7.47 -12.10 -34.58
CA CYS A 61 -7.61 -11.43 -35.87
C CYS A 61 -7.10 -12.27 -37.06
N GLY A 62 -6.55 -13.46 -36.82
CA GLY A 62 -6.01 -14.34 -37.85
C GLY A 62 -4.67 -13.88 -38.44
N LYS A 63 -3.94 -13.00 -37.76
CA LYS A 63 -2.63 -12.50 -38.23
C LYS A 63 -1.48 -13.47 -37.93
N LEU A 64 -1.70 -14.41 -37.02
CA LEU A 64 -0.72 -15.38 -36.53
C LEU A 64 -1.22 -16.81 -36.75
N SER A 65 -0.28 -17.72 -37.02
CA SER A 65 -0.53 -19.16 -37.01
C SER A 65 -0.73 -19.66 -35.57
N GLU A 66 -1.38 -20.81 -35.41
CA GLU A 66 -1.53 -21.45 -34.08
C GLU A 66 -0.16 -21.79 -33.50
N GLU A 67 0.75 -22.31 -34.33
CA GLU A 67 2.08 -22.74 -33.90
C GLU A 67 2.91 -21.56 -33.38
N ASP A 68 2.90 -20.43 -34.09
CA ASP A 68 3.61 -19.22 -33.68
C ASP A 68 2.98 -18.61 -32.43
N TYR A 69 1.65 -18.57 -32.37
CA TYR A 69 0.92 -18.08 -31.20
C TYR A 69 1.29 -18.87 -29.94
N GLN A 70 1.21 -20.20 -29.99
CA GLN A 70 1.51 -21.05 -28.83
C GLN A 70 2.96 -20.89 -28.35
N LYS A 71 3.90 -20.77 -29.29
CA LYS A 71 5.32 -20.54 -28.96
C LYS A 71 5.52 -19.21 -28.22
N ILE A 72 5.07 -18.10 -28.81
CA ILE A 72 5.26 -16.76 -28.23
C ILE A 72 4.48 -16.64 -26.93
N ARG A 73 3.26 -17.20 -26.87
CA ARG A 73 2.43 -17.21 -25.66
C ARG A 73 3.11 -17.97 -24.54
N GLY A 74 3.75 -19.11 -24.82
CA GLY A 74 4.50 -19.88 -23.85
C GLY A 74 5.68 -19.10 -23.27
N GLU A 75 6.45 -18.43 -24.12
CA GLU A 75 7.59 -17.59 -23.72
C GLU A 75 7.15 -16.43 -22.82
N MET A 76 6.12 -15.67 -23.23
CA MET A 76 5.60 -14.55 -22.42
C MET A 76 4.96 -15.02 -21.11
N SER A 77 4.28 -16.18 -21.12
CA SER A 77 3.67 -16.73 -19.90
C SER A 77 4.74 -17.17 -18.89
N ALA A 78 5.86 -17.71 -19.37
CA ALA A 78 7.00 -18.02 -18.52
C ALA A 78 7.63 -16.76 -17.92
N GLU A 79 7.77 -15.68 -18.70
CA GLU A 79 8.22 -14.38 -18.19
C GLU A 79 7.27 -13.82 -17.12
N ALA A 80 5.95 -13.86 -17.37
CA ALA A 80 4.95 -13.41 -16.41
C ALA A 80 5.04 -14.18 -15.09
N ALA A 81 5.25 -15.50 -15.14
CA ALA A 81 5.39 -16.33 -13.95
C ALA A 81 6.57 -15.91 -13.07
N VAL A 82 7.70 -15.51 -13.67
CA VAL A 82 8.87 -15.01 -12.92
C VAL A 82 8.54 -13.69 -12.22
N VAL A 83 7.88 -12.76 -12.91
CA VAL A 83 7.50 -11.46 -12.31
C VAL A 83 6.54 -11.65 -11.14
N PHE A 84 5.57 -12.55 -11.27
CA PHE A 84 4.66 -12.86 -10.16
C PHE A 84 5.40 -13.48 -8.98
N GLN A 85 6.36 -14.38 -9.22
CA GLN A 85 7.17 -14.95 -8.15
C GLN A 85 8.00 -13.89 -7.41
N GLU A 86 8.56 -12.92 -8.12
CA GLU A 86 9.28 -11.78 -7.52
C GLU A 86 8.34 -10.93 -6.66
N ILE A 87 7.13 -10.62 -7.14
CA ILE A 87 6.11 -9.88 -6.38
C ILE A 87 5.71 -10.64 -5.11
N ASP A 88 5.42 -11.93 -5.23
CA ASP A 88 5.05 -12.78 -4.09
C ASP A 88 6.17 -12.84 -3.05
N SER A 89 7.43 -12.88 -3.49
CA SER A 89 8.59 -12.88 -2.60
C SER A 89 8.69 -11.58 -1.79
N ILE A 90 8.35 -10.45 -2.41
CA ILE A 90 8.33 -9.14 -1.75
C ILE A 90 7.13 -9.01 -0.81
N GLU A 91 5.96 -9.51 -1.21
CA GLU A 91 4.76 -9.50 -0.38
C GLU A 91 4.95 -10.39 0.87
N SER A 92 5.56 -11.56 0.71
CA SER A 92 5.84 -12.48 1.82
C SER A 92 6.99 -12.02 2.72
N SER A 93 7.98 -11.29 2.21
CA SER A 93 9.13 -10.83 2.98
C SER A 93 8.88 -9.52 3.74
N LYS A 94 7.85 -8.77 3.35
CA LYS A 94 7.53 -7.51 4.01
C LYS A 94 6.77 -7.75 5.31
N ASP A 95 7.50 -7.48 6.39
CA ASP A 95 7.16 -6.96 7.72
C ASP A 95 5.68 -6.57 7.99
N LEU A 96 4.89 -6.16 6.98
CA LEU A 96 3.46 -5.90 7.08
C LEU A 96 2.68 -7.05 7.71
N ASP A 97 2.98 -8.28 7.33
CA ASP A 97 2.24 -9.45 7.83
C ASP A 97 2.58 -9.75 9.30
N ALA A 98 3.84 -9.51 9.68
CA ALA A 98 4.32 -9.57 11.05
C ALA A 98 3.80 -8.39 11.90
N LEU A 99 3.70 -7.19 11.32
CA LEU A 99 3.17 -5.97 11.93
C LEU A 99 1.67 -6.09 12.17
N ILE A 100 0.91 -6.63 11.22
CA ILE A 100 -0.52 -6.93 11.37
C ILE A 100 -0.70 -7.93 12.51
N ARG A 101 0.05 -9.04 12.53
CA ARG A 101 -0.02 -10.02 13.62
C ARG A 101 0.32 -9.39 14.99
N ARG A 102 1.36 -8.56 15.05
CA ARG A 102 1.76 -7.83 16.26
C ARG A 102 0.65 -6.90 16.74
N GLU A 103 0.11 -6.06 15.87
CA GLU A 103 -0.96 -5.10 16.21
C GLU A 103 -2.26 -5.80 16.64
N VAL A 104 -2.67 -6.86 15.93
CA VAL A 104 -3.85 -7.67 16.29
C VAL A 104 -3.68 -8.31 17.67
N SER A 105 -2.49 -8.86 17.96
CA SER A 105 -2.21 -9.47 19.26
C SER A 105 -2.16 -8.45 20.41
N ALA A 106 -1.58 -7.27 20.16
CA ALA A 106 -1.53 -6.17 21.12
C ALA A 106 -2.95 -5.68 21.48
N ARG A 107 -3.83 -5.54 20.49
CA ARG A 107 -5.25 -5.18 20.70
C ARG A 107 -6.02 -6.26 21.47
N LYS A 108 -5.82 -7.54 21.13
CA LYS A 108 -6.43 -8.66 21.88
C LYS A 108 -6.02 -8.64 23.35
N ASN A 109 -4.75 -8.42 23.65
CA ASN A 109 -4.26 -8.41 25.03
C ASN A 109 -4.77 -7.22 25.84
N LYS A 110 -4.87 -6.03 25.22
CA LYS A 110 -5.40 -4.81 25.86
C LYS A 110 -6.87 -4.93 26.28
N THR A 111 -7.62 -5.83 25.64
CA THR A 111 -9.05 -6.04 25.90
C THR A 111 -9.31 -7.03 27.05
N LYS A 112 -8.29 -7.79 27.50
CA LYS A 112 -8.46 -8.84 28.53
C LYS A 112 -8.36 -8.35 29.98
N THR A 113 -7.92 -7.12 30.23
CA THR A 113 -7.73 -6.60 31.59
C THR A 113 -8.89 -5.69 32.02
N GLY A 114 -9.90 -6.29 32.67
CA GLY A 114 -10.57 -5.66 33.82
C GLY A 114 -11.80 -4.77 33.60
N SER A 115 -12.79 -5.16 32.78
CA SER A 115 -14.08 -4.46 32.71
C SER A 115 -15.27 -5.43 32.89
N PRO A 116 -16.33 -5.07 33.65
CA PRO A 116 -17.46 -5.95 33.96
C PRO A 116 -18.11 -6.52 32.70
N THR A 117 -18.14 -7.83 32.60
CA THR A 117 -18.50 -8.56 31.38
C THR A 117 -20.02 -8.59 31.17
N ALA A 118 -20.50 -8.10 30.02
CA ALA A 118 -21.89 -8.25 29.60
C ALA A 118 -22.12 -9.64 29.00
N VAL A 119 -23.18 -10.34 29.43
CA VAL A 119 -23.53 -11.68 28.92
C VAL A 119 -24.51 -11.56 27.78
N CYS A 120 -24.23 -12.20 26.65
CA CYS A 120 -25.12 -12.18 25.49
C CYS A 120 -26.43 -12.96 25.78
N PRO A 121 -27.62 -12.37 25.56
CA PRO A 121 -28.88 -13.08 25.79
C PRO A 121 -29.17 -14.18 24.76
N SER A 122 -28.56 -14.12 23.56
CA SER A 122 -28.80 -15.09 22.48
C SER A 122 -27.93 -16.34 22.59
N CYS A 123 -26.63 -16.20 22.89
CA CYS A 123 -25.69 -17.33 22.93
C CYS A 123 -24.96 -17.51 24.27
N ARG A 124 -25.20 -16.63 25.26
CA ARG A 124 -24.56 -16.63 26.58
C ARG A 124 -23.04 -16.37 26.60
N ALA A 125 -22.47 -15.95 25.46
CA ALA A 125 -21.08 -15.52 25.39
C ALA A 125 -20.80 -14.32 26.30
N GLN A 126 -19.60 -14.31 26.88
CA GLN A 126 -19.07 -13.21 27.67
C GLN A 126 -18.48 -12.12 26.76
N ASN A 127 -18.95 -10.88 26.90
CA ASN A 127 -18.57 -9.76 26.05
C ASN A 127 -18.14 -8.54 26.87
N SER A 128 -17.30 -7.68 26.29
CA SER A 128 -16.99 -6.38 26.89
C SER A 128 -18.27 -5.53 27.01
N PRO A 129 -18.44 -4.73 28.08
CA PRO A 129 -19.60 -3.84 28.24
C PRO A 129 -19.58 -2.67 27.24
N THR A 130 -18.48 -2.47 26.50
CA THR A 130 -18.42 -1.50 25.38
C THR A 130 -18.89 -2.08 24.04
N ASN A 131 -19.05 -3.41 23.94
CA ASN A 131 -19.44 -4.05 22.68
C ASN A 131 -20.92 -3.78 22.39
N LYS A 132 -21.25 -3.19 21.24
CA LYS A 132 -22.65 -3.03 20.80
C LYS A 132 -23.28 -4.33 20.29
N PHE A 133 -22.45 -5.30 19.89
CA PHE A 133 -22.82 -6.60 19.35
C PHE A 133 -21.98 -7.71 19.97
N CYS A 134 -22.53 -8.92 20.04
CA CYS A 134 -21.84 -10.09 20.54
C CYS A 134 -20.70 -10.49 19.59
N ALA A 135 -19.50 -10.70 20.13
CA ALA A 135 -18.32 -11.11 19.35
C ALA A 135 -18.38 -12.56 18.83
N GLU A 136 -19.33 -13.36 19.32
CA GLU A 136 -19.42 -14.79 19.00
C GLU A 136 -20.61 -15.13 18.11
N CYS A 137 -21.77 -14.49 18.29
CA CYS A 137 -22.97 -14.73 17.48
C CYS A 137 -23.50 -13.50 16.71
N GLY A 138 -22.90 -12.32 16.89
CA GLY A 138 -23.32 -11.08 16.21
C GLY A 138 -24.60 -10.43 16.73
N ALA A 139 -25.30 -11.03 17.71
CA ALA A 139 -26.53 -10.47 18.27
C ALA A 139 -26.28 -9.12 18.97
N LYS A 140 -27.21 -8.16 18.82
CA LYS A 140 -27.12 -6.85 19.48
C LYS A 140 -27.18 -7.01 21.00
N LEU A 141 -26.19 -6.46 21.71
CA LEU A 141 -26.17 -6.46 23.17
C LEU A 141 -27.01 -5.28 23.66
N LYS A 142 -27.95 -5.57 24.57
CA LYS A 142 -28.69 -4.55 25.31
C LYS A 142 -27.92 -4.37 26.62
N HIS A 143 -27.14 -3.30 26.71
CA HIS A 143 -26.57 -2.84 27.99
C HIS A 143 -27.67 -2.25 28.85
#